data_AF-A0A9X2F687-F1
#
_entry.id   AF-A0A9X2F687-F1
#
_cell.length_a   1.000
_cell.length_b   1.000
_cell.length_c   1.000
_cell.angle_alpha   90.00
_cell.angle_beta   90.00
_cell.angle_gamma   90.00
#
_symmetry.space_group_name_H-M   'P 1'
#
loop_
_entity.id
_entity.type
_entity.pdbx_description
1 polymer ?
#
loop_
_entity_poly.entity_id
_entity_poly.type
_entity_poly.pdbx_seq_one_letter_code
_entity_poly.pdbx_strand_id
1 'polypeptide(L)'
;MSNSTTWSQRSLAVFPAGSNGEFNLPEDLATVIHSGTGCRLVTASGQKMLDFSMGWGSVLVGHADPRITDYWSSQHMNRSLARRITLELFRRGIFLNPMGTKLYLSLAHDQAVCDQFLSILDDVLAEVKVQTSASC
;
A
#
# COMPACT_ATOMS: atom_id res chain seq x y z
N MET A 1 12.58 -36.83 10.89
CA MET A 1 12.10 -35.71 10.06
C MET A 1 11.12 -34.93 10.92
N SER A 2 11.41 -33.68 11.29
CA SER A 2 10.51 -32.93 12.18
C SER A 2 9.24 -32.58 11.41
N ASN A 3 8.11 -33.14 11.86
CA ASN A 3 6.76 -32.81 11.37
C ASN A 3 6.34 -31.43 11.89
N SER A 4 7.02 -30.37 11.45
CA SER A 4 6.59 -29.02 11.77
C SER A 4 5.53 -28.61 10.76
N THR A 5 4.27 -28.57 11.19
CA THR A 5 3.14 -28.06 10.39
C THR A 5 3.43 -26.62 9.95
N THR A 6 3.20 -26.33 8.67
CA THR A 6 3.42 -24.98 8.12
C THR A 6 2.30 -24.02 8.55
N TRP A 7 2.55 -22.72 8.46
CA TRP A 7 1.53 -21.70 8.76
C TRP A 7 0.32 -21.79 7.82
N SER A 8 0.54 -22.11 6.55
CA SER A 8 -0.53 -22.31 5.58
C SER A 8 -1.41 -23.52 5.93
N GLN A 9 -0.80 -24.66 6.28
CA GLN A 9 -1.52 -25.85 6.73
C GLN A 9 -2.38 -25.56 7.96
N ARG A 10 -1.85 -24.79 8.91
CA ARG A 10 -2.62 -24.35 10.08
C ARG A 10 -3.80 -23.45 9.70
N SER A 11 -3.62 -22.55 8.75
CA SER A 11 -4.68 -21.64 8.28
C SER A 11 -5.82 -22.43 7.64
N LEU A 12 -5.50 -23.35 6.74
CA LEU A 12 -6.45 -24.21 6.03
C LEU A 12 -7.24 -25.13 6.96
N ALA A 13 -6.63 -25.56 8.07
CA ALA A 13 -7.29 -26.41 9.06
C ALA A 13 -8.33 -25.67 9.92
N VAL A 14 -8.27 -24.34 10.01
CA VAL A 14 -9.09 -23.55 10.95
C VAL A 14 -10.04 -22.61 10.21
N PHE A 15 -9.62 -22.03 9.10
CA PHE A 15 -10.41 -21.08 8.34
C PHE A 15 -10.97 -21.72 7.07
N PRO A 16 -12.26 -21.50 6.72
CA PRO A 16 -12.79 -21.86 5.42
C PRO A 16 -11.92 -21.27 4.30
N ALA A 17 -11.50 -22.12 3.35
CA ALA A 17 -10.55 -21.74 2.28
C ALA A 17 -9.23 -21.10 2.78
N GLY A 18 -8.84 -21.36 4.03
CA GLY A 18 -7.57 -20.90 4.60
C GLY A 18 -7.45 -19.41 4.89
N SER A 19 -8.54 -18.64 4.92
CA SER A 19 -8.50 -17.20 5.26
C SER A 19 -9.81 -16.68 5.88
N ASN A 20 -9.77 -15.48 6.46
CA ASN A 20 -10.95 -14.79 6.99
C ASN A 20 -11.85 -14.13 5.90
N GLY A 21 -11.65 -14.43 4.60
CA GLY A 21 -12.41 -13.76 3.53
C GLY A 21 -11.94 -14.01 2.09
N GLU A 22 -11.93 -12.94 1.29
CA GLU A 22 -12.07 -12.89 -0.18
C GLU A 22 -11.01 -13.58 -1.06
N PHE A 23 -9.98 -14.23 -0.50
CA PHE A 23 -8.87 -14.72 -1.33
C PHE A 23 -9.14 -16.06 -2.00
N ASN A 24 -9.85 -16.98 -1.33
CA ASN A 24 -10.19 -18.33 -1.82
C ASN A 24 -9.08 -18.98 -2.68
N LEU A 25 -7.83 -18.91 -2.21
CA LEU A 25 -6.68 -19.35 -2.98
C LEU A 25 -6.61 -20.89 -3.02
N PRO A 26 -6.06 -21.47 -4.10
CA PRO A 26 -5.65 -22.87 -4.12
C PRO A 26 -4.76 -23.22 -2.92
N GLU A 27 -4.83 -24.46 -2.46
CA GLU A 27 -4.12 -24.92 -1.25
C GLU A 27 -2.61 -24.68 -1.31
N ASP A 28 -2.00 -24.89 -2.48
CA ASP A 28 -0.59 -24.69 -2.75
C ASP A 28 -0.17 -23.22 -2.77
N LEU A 29 -1.13 -22.30 -2.95
CA LEU A 29 -0.94 -20.85 -2.90
C LEU A 29 -1.40 -20.22 -1.58
N ALA A 30 -2.03 -20.99 -0.68
CA ALA A 30 -2.45 -20.51 0.63
C ALA A 30 -1.24 -19.92 1.36
N THR A 31 -1.28 -18.61 1.63
CA THR A 31 -0.11 -17.84 2.06
C THR A 31 -0.42 -17.08 3.33
N VAL A 32 0.47 -17.17 4.31
CA VAL A 32 0.46 -16.33 5.50
C VAL A 32 1.54 -15.26 5.35
N ILE A 33 1.14 -13.99 5.33
CA ILE A 33 2.07 -12.86 5.36
C ILE A 33 2.62 -12.71 6.78
N HIS A 34 3.94 -12.67 6.92
CA HIS A 34 4.63 -12.53 8.21
C HIS A 34 4.97 -11.08 8.53
N SER A 35 5.51 -10.33 7.56
CA SER A 35 5.91 -8.93 7.76
C SER A 35 5.88 -8.14 6.45
N GLY A 36 5.95 -6.81 6.56
CA GLY A 36 6.08 -5.91 5.42
C GLY A 36 7.01 -4.73 5.74
N THR A 37 7.69 -4.20 4.72
CA THR A 37 8.50 -2.98 4.81
C THR A 37 8.47 -2.24 3.48
N GLY A 38 8.09 -0.97 3.49
CA GLY A 38 7.87 -0.20 2.26
C GLY A 38 6.78 -0.85 1.41
N CYS A 39 7.07 -1.14 0.14
CA CYS A 39 6.16 -1.83 -0.79
C CYS A 39 6.34 -3.35 -0.85
N ARG A 40 7.07 -3.96 0.10
CA ARG A 40 7.43 -5.38 0.08
C ARG A 40 6.82 -6.14 1.24
N LEU A 41 6.44 -7.39 0.99
CA LEU A 41 5.98 -8.35 1.98
C LEU A 41 6.93 -9.53 2.06
N VAL A 42 6.99 -10.16 3.24
CA VAL A 42 7.66 -11.43 3.49
C VAL A 42 6.64 -12.41 4.01
N THR A 43 6.52 -13.58 3.38
CA THR A 43 5.63 -14.66 3.82
C THR A 43 6.25 -15.45 4.97
N ALA A 44 5.45 -16.21 5.70
CA ALA A 44 5.93 -17.07 6.77
C ALA A 44 6.81 -18.25 6.26
N SER A 45 6.81 -18.52 4.96
CA SER A 45 7.73 -19.45 4.29
C SER A 45 9.01 -18.77 3.77
N GLY A 46 9.14 -17.44 3.94
CA GLY A 46 10.32 -16.67 3.54
C GLY A 46 10.28 -16.09 2.13
N GLN A 47 9.20 -16.28 1.38
CA GLN A 47 9.03 -15.69 0.05
C GLN A 47 8.86 -14.17 0.16
N LYS A 48 9.48 -13.42 -0.76
CA LYS A 48 9.34 -11.97 -0.88
C LYS A 48 8.33 -11.64 -1.98
N MET A 49 7.46 -10.67 -1.73
CA MET A 49 6.42 -10.23 -2.66
C MET A 49 6.39 -8.71 -2.77
N LEU A 50 5.93 -8.19 -3.91
CA LEU A 50 5.56 -6.78 -4.08
C LEU A 50 4.08 -6.62 -3.69
N ASP A 51 3.78 -5.62 -2.87
CA ASP A 51 2.42 -5.33 -2.45
C ASP A 51 1.78 -4.25 -3.32
N PHE A 52 0.86 -4.68 -4.18
CA PHE A 52 -0.02 -3.79 -4.94
C PHE A 52 -1.41 -3.64 -4.31
N SER A 53 -1.70 -4.39 -3.24
CA SER A 53 -2.95 -4.22 -2.48
C SER A 53 -2.88 -2.98 -1.58
N MET A 54 -1.68 -2.66 -1.08
CA MET A 54 -1.39 -1.55 -0.16
C MET A 54 -2.33 -1.53 1.05
N GLY A 55 -2.67 -2.71 1.58
CA GLY A 55 -3.67 -2.85 2.64
C GLY A 55 -5.00 -2.18 2.28
N TRP A 56 -5.44 -2.34 1.03
CA TRP A 56 -6.65 -1.71 0.47
C TRP A 56 -6.62 -0.18 0.49
N GLY A 57 -5.42 0.40 0.50
CA GLY A 57 -5.21 1.85 0.54
C GLY A 57 -4.79 2.40 1.89
N SER A 58 -4.89 1.61 2.96
CA SER A 58 -4.51 2.05 4.31
C SER A 58 -3.01 2.23 4.48
N VAL A 59 -2.21 1.60 3.62
CA VAL A 59 -0.74 1.56 3.71
C VAL A 59 -0.10 2.39 2.59
N LEU A 60 -0.67 3.57 2.30
CA LEU A 60 -0.21 4.44 1.21
C LEU A 60 1.27 4.84 1.30
N VAL A 61 1.79 5.05 2.52
CA VAL A 61 3.20 5.41 2.74
C VAL A 61 4.15 4.22 2.84
N GLY A 62 3.62 3.00 2.68
CA GLY A 62 4.38 1.75 2.84
C GLY A 62 4.29 1.15 4.24
N HIS A 63 4.55 -0.16 4.30
CA HIS A 63 4.50 -0.95 5.54
C HIS A 63 5.64 -0.56 6.47
N ALA A 64 5.35 -0.55 7.78
CA ALA A 64 6.32 -0.33 8.86
C ALA A 64 7.19 0.94 8.69
N ASP A 65 6.59 2.03 8.20
CA ASP A 65 7.26 3.34 8.21
C ASP A 65 7.57 3.74 9.66
N PRO A 66 8.84 4.00 10.04
CA PRO A 66 9.22 4.27 11.42
C PRO A 66 8.60 5.55 12.00
N ARG A 67 8.05 6.42 11.15
CA ARG A 67 7.32 7.63 11.58
C ARG A 67 5.88 7.31 12.04
N ILE A 68 5.37 6.11 11.74
CA ILE A 68 4.04 5.63 12.13
C ILE A 68 4.21 4.53 13.19
N THR A 69 4.05 4.90 14.45
CA THR A 69 4.24 4.01 15.60
C THR A 69 2.95 3.53 16.25
N ASP A 70 1.82 4.17 15.92
CA ASP A 70 0.51 3.91 16.52
C ASP A 70 -0.62 4.48 15.65
N TYR A 71 -1.86 4.31 16.11
CA TYR A 71 -3.03 4.87 15.44
C TYR A 71 -2.92 6.39 15.26
N TRP A 72 -2.44 7.14 16.25
CA TRP A 72 -2.44 8.61 16.21
C TRP A 72 -1.43 9.17 15.21
N SER A 73 -0.23 8.58 15.16
CA SER A 73 0.78 8.87 14.14
C SER A 73 0.31 8.43 12.74
N SER A 74 -0.52 7.38 12.64
CA SER A 74 -1.15 6.94 11.38
C SER A 74 -2.32 7.82 10.93
N GLN A 75 -2.97 8.54 11.86
CA GLN A 75 -4.03 9.49 11.57
C GLN A 75 -3.41 10.70 10.86
N HIS A 76 -3.08 10.52 9.58
CA HIS A 76 -2.55 11.48 8.61
C HIS A 76 -2.33 12.83 9.27
N MET A 77 -1.13 13.04 9.83
CA MET A 77 -0.74 14.22 10.62
C MET A 77 -1.15 15.57 9.99
N ASN A 78 -1.52 15.56 8.70
CA ASN A 78 -2.19 16.66 8.06
C ASN A 78 -3.18 16.18 6.97
N ARG A 79 -4.45 15.93 7.33
CA ARG A 79 -5.53 15.60 6.36
C ARG A 79 -5.66 16.67 5.26
N SER A 80 -5.40 17.93 5.59
CA SER A 80 -5.39 19.04 4.64
C SER A 80 -4.24 18.92 3.63
N LEU A 81 -3.07 18.40 4.03
CA LEU A 81 -1.96 18.07 3.14
C LEU A 81 -2.34 16.95 2.15
N ALA A 82 -2.89 15.84 2.64
CA ALA A 82 -3.32 14.74 1.77
C ALA A 82 -4.38 15.19 0.75
N ARG A 83 -5.36 16.01 1.20
CA ARG A 83 -6.35 16.62 0.32
C ARG A 83 -5.71 17.56 -0.70
N ARG A 84 -4.77 18.42 -0.29
CA ARG A 84 -4.05 19.32 -1.20
C ARG A 84 -3.32 18.56 -2.29
N ILE A 85 -2.53 17.54 -1.93
CA ILE A 85 -1.83 16.68 -2.91
C ILE A 85 -2.82 16.11 -3.92
N THR A 86 -3.93 15.54 -3.46
CA THR A 86 -4.96 14.96 -4.34
C THR A 86 -5.56 16.00 -5.29
N LEU A 87 -5.85 17.21 -4.79
CA LEU A 87 -6.40 18.29 -5.62
C LEU A 87 -5.39 18.83 -6.64
N GLU A 88 -4.12 18.96 -6.27
CA GLU A 88 -3.07 19.40 -7.22
C GLU A 88 -2.81 18.38 -8.31
N LEU A 89 -2.82 17.08 -7.98
CA LEU A 89 -2.77 16.01 -8.98
C LEU A 89 -3.94 16.14 -9.97
N PHE A 90 -5.16 16.33 -9.46
CA PHE A 90 -6.34 16.50 -10.30
C PHE A 90 -6.23 17.74 -11.21
N ARG A 91 -5.76 18.88 -10.68
CA ARG A 91 -5.52 20.10 -11.48
C ARG A 91 -4.50 19.89 -12.59
N ARG A 92 -3.54 18.99 -12.40
CA ARG A 92 -2.50 18.63 -13.37
C ARG A 92 -2.89 17.45 -14.27
N GLY A 93 -4.17 17.07 -14.27
CA GLY A 93 -4.71 16.03 -15.16
C GLY A 93 -4.54 14.59 -14.65
N ILE A 94 -4.13 14.40 -13.41
CA ILE A 94 -4.04 13.07 -12.78
C ILE A 94 -5.29 12.81 -11.94
N PHE A 95 -6.12 11.89 -12.39
CA PHE A 95 -7.28 11.43 -11.65
C PHE A 95 -6.93 10.27 -10.72
N LEU A 96 -6.92 10.53 -9.42
CA LEU A 96 -6.99 9.48 -8.40
C LEU A 96 -8.43 9.41 -7.87
N ASN A 97 -8.78 8.29 -7.21
CA ASN A 97 -10.12 8.17 -6.64
C ASN A 97 -10.41 9.36 -5.69
N PRO A 98 -11.69 9.74 -5.48
CA PRO A 98 -12.07 10.99 -4.79
C PRO A 98 -11.61 11.13 -3.32
N MET A 99 -10.86 10.18 -2.77
CA MET A 99 -10.34 10.21 -1.41
C MET A 99 -8.83 9.93 -1.32
N GLY A 100 -8.13 9.80 -2.46
CA GLY A 100 -6.70 9.48 -2.51
C GLY A 100 -6.35 8.15 -1.85
N THR A 101 -7.33 7.23 -1.72
CA THR A 101 -7.16 5.99 -0.95
C THR A 101 -6.56 4.88 -1.77
N LYS A 102 -6.70 4.90 -3.10
CA LYS A 102 -6.21 3.80 -3.94
C LYS A 102 -5.58 4.34 -5.22
N LEU A 103 -4.43 3.76 -5.58
CA LEU A 103 -3.78 3.89 -6.87
C LEU A 103 -4.06 2.62 -7.66
N TYR A 104 -4.51 2.77 -8.90
CA TYR A 104 -4.79 1.65 -9.80
C TYR A 104 -3.89 1.75 -11.02
N LEU A 105 -3.49 0.60 -11.54
CA LEU A 105 -2.81 0.47 -12.82
C LEU A 105 -3.66 -0.40 -13.74
N SER A 106 -3.49 -0.19 -15.04
CA SER A 106 -4.10 -1.01 -16.09
C SER A 106 -3.02 -1.42 -17.09
N LEU A 107 -3.32 -2.38 -17.96
CA LEU A 107 -2.40 -2.80 -19.02
C LEU A 107 -2.05 -1.68 -20.01
N ALA A 108 -2.81 -0.58 -20.02
CA ALA A 108 -2.52 0.60 -20.83
C ALA A 108 -1.55 1.59 -20.16
N HIS A 109 -1.28 1.43 -18.86
CA HIS A 109 -0.25 2.21 -18.17
C HIS A 109 1.10 1.56 -18.45
N ASP A 110 1.75 2.01 -19.51
CA ASP A 110 3.13 1.62 -19.81
C ASP A 110 4.13 2.40 -18.92
N GLN A 111 5.42 2.14 -19.14
CA GLN A 111 6.49 2.81 -18.40
C GLN A 111 6.45 4.33 -18.58
N ALA A 112 6.18 4.83 -19.78
CA ALA A 112 6.17 6.26 -20.05
C ALA A 112 5.01 6.97 -19.31
N VAL A 113 3.84 6.34 -19.25
CA VAL A 113 2.71 6.85 -18.45
C VAL A 113 3.04 6.83 -16.97
N CYS A 114 3.70 5.78 -16.47
CA CYS A 114 4.15 5.71 -15.07
C CYS A 114 5.16 6.82 -14.76
N ASP A 115 6.14 7.04 -15.63
CA ASP A 115 7.16 8.09 -15.48
C ASP A 115 6.52 9.49 -15.49
N GLN A 116 5.54 9.73 -16.36
CA GLN A 116 4.77 10.98 -16.38
C GLN A 116 4.04 11.21 -15.05
N PHE A 117 3.36 10.19 -14.52
CA PHE A 117 2.70 10.28 -13.22
C PHE A 117 3.69 10.61 -12.09
N LEU A 118 4.83 9.91 -12.04
CA LEU A 118 5.87 10.14 -11.03
C LEU A 118 6.43 11.56 -11.10
N SER A 119 6.73 12.06 -12.31
CA SER A 119 7.20 13.44 -12.50
C SER A 119 6.20 14.47 -11.98
N ILE A 120 4.91 14.30 -12.29
CA ILE A 120 3.86 15.22 -11.82
C ILE A 120 3.70 15.13 -10.30
N LEU A 121 3.77 13.92 -9.73
CA LEU A 121 3.67 13.71 -8.30
C LEU A 121 4.84 14.36 -7.55
N ASP A 122 6.07 14.25 -8.06
CA ASP A 122 7.25 14.87 -7.47
C ASP A 122 7.13 16.39 -7.42
N ASP A 123 6.65 17.01 -8.50
CA ASP A 123 6.39 18.46 -8.53
C ASP A 123 5.35 18.88 -7.49
N VAL A 124 4.25 18.13 -7.38
CA VAL A 124 3.20 18.39 -6.38
C VAL A 124 3.75 18.26 -4.97
N LEU A 125 4.53 17.21 -4.68
CA LEU A 125 5.12 16.99 -3.37
C LEU A 125 6.12 18.12 -3.01
N ALA A 126 6.89 18.61 -3.97
CA ALA A 126 7.78 19.74 -3.76
C ALA A 126 7.00 21.03 -3.45
N GLU A 127 5.96 21.33 -4.23
CA GLU A 127 5.13 22.52 -4.06
C GLU A 127 4.44 22.57 -2.69
N VAL A 128 3.79 21.47 -2.30
CA VAL A 128 3.00 21.46 -1.07
C VAL A 128 3.88 21.46 0.19
N LYS A 129 5.13 20.97 0.11
CA LYS A 129 6.14 21.11 1.19
C LYS A 129 6.51 22.58 1.44
N VAL A 130 6.72 23.36 0.38
CA VAL A 130 7.07 24.80 0.47
C VAL A 130 5.93 25.60 1.09
N GLN A 131 4.68 25.34 0.68
CA GLN A 131 3.53 26.07 1.22
C GLN A 131 3.25 25.76 2.71
N THR A 132 3.61 24.58 3.19
CA THR A 132 3.39 24.20 4.60
C THR A 132 4.40 24.87 5.54
N SER A 133 5.56 25.29 5.03
CA SER A 133 6.60 26.02 5.79
C SER A 133 6.41 27.53 5.80
N ALA A 134 5.58 28.09 4.90
CA ALA A 134 5.25 29.52 4.84
C ALA A 134 4.03 29.93 5.71
N SER A 135 3.36 28.96 6.34
CA SER A 135 2.15 29.16 7.15
C SER A 135 2.36 28.91 8.65
N CYS A 136 3.60 28.83 9.11
CA CYS A 136 4.00 28.76 10.52
C CYS A 136 4.72 30.04 10.95
#